data_AF-A0A150VLZ2-F1
#
_entry.id   AF-A0A150VLZ2-F1
#
_cell.length_a   1.000
_cell.length_b   1.000
_cell.length_c   1.000
_cell.angle_alpha   90.00
_cell.angle_beta   90.00
_cell.angle_gamma   90.00
#
_symmetry.space_group_name_H-M   'P 1'
#
loop_
_entity.id
_entity.type
_entity.pdbx_description
1 polymer ?
#
loop_
_entity_poly.entity_id
_entity_poly.type
_entity_poly.pdbx_seq_one_letter_code
_entity_poly.pdbx_strand_id
1 'polypeptide(L)'
;MESATARFVEEATALPAATLAAVYEGLLDRWADGGRAASGATRVSASENSSINRAVRSALLPRVDELEAVRQGLHSDSISACGIAARAVRKRAALTEEQYRVLLAPFVAVGLDAPERDGPAPGGS
;
A
#
# COMPACT_ATOMS: atom_id res chain seq x y z
N MET A 1 7.10 -10.57 9.50
CA MET A 1 6.97 -9.29 8.79
C MET A 1 7.83 -8.25 9.50
N GLU A 2 8.41 -7.28 8.80
CA GLU A 2 9.16 -6.18 9.43
C GLU A 2 8.21 -5.19 10.13
N SER A 3 8.66 -4.58 11.23
CA SER A 3 7.79 -3.87 12.17
C SER A 3 7.09 -2.66 11.56
N ALA A 4 7.78 -1.84 10.75
CA ALA A 4 7.16 -0.69 10.11
C ALA A 4 6.11 -1.12 9.06
N THR A 5 6.40 -2.18 8.31
CA THR A 5 5.45 -2.77 7.36
C THR A 5 4.21 -3.30 8.09
N ALA A 6 4.38 -3.98 9.22
CA ALA A 6 3.26 -4.51 10.00
C ALA A 6 2.37 -3.40 10.55
N ARG A 7 2.99 -2.36 11.12
CA ARG A 7 2.28 -1.17 11.63
C ARG A 7 1.52 -0.45 10.51
N PHE A 8 2.16 -0.24 9.37
CA PHE A 8 1.50 0.39 8.23
C PHE A 8 0.28 -0.43 7.76
N VAL A 9 0.38 -1.76 7.69
CA VAL A 9 -0.75 -2.62 7.32
C VAL A 9 -1.89 -2.47 8.31
N GLU A 10 -1.61 -2.46 9.61
CA GLU A 10 -2.61 -2.27 10.66
C GLU A 10 -3.33 -0.92 10.50
N GLU A 11 -2.59 0.18 10.40
CA GLU A 11 -3.14 1.53 10.25
C GLU A 11 -3.94 1.69 8.94
N ALA A 12 -3.37 1.24 7.82
CA ALA A 12 -4.00 1.34 6.50
C ALA A 12 -5.30 0.52 6.41
N THR A 13 -5.31 -0.68 6.98
CA THR A 13 -6.50 -1.55 6.97
C THR A 13 -7.55 -1.15 8.01
N ALA A 14 -7.22 -0.27 8.95
CA ALA A 14 -8.17 0.33 9.90
C ALA A 14 -8.86 1.59 9.36
N LEU A 15 -8.46 2.10 8.18
CA LEU A 15 -9.09 3.26 7.57
C LEU A 15 -10.60 3.07 7.35
N PRO A 16 -11.43 4.13 7.49
CA PRO A 16 -12.85 4.05 7.18
C PRO A 16 -13.10 3.60 5.73
N ALA A 17 -14.21 2.90 5.47
CA ALA A 17 -14.54 2.37 4.14
C ALA A 17 -14.54 3.45 3.04
N ALA A 18 -15.15 4.61 3.29
CA ALA A 18 -15.14 5.74 2.35
C ALA A 18 -13.71 6.25 2.08
N THR A 19 -12.84 6.23 3.09
CA THR A 19 -11.43 6.62 2.95
C THR A 19 -10.66 5.60 2.11
N LEU A 20 -10.89 4.31 2.31
CA LEU A 20 -10.29 3.24 1.48
C LEU A 20 -10.70 3.36 0.01
N ALA A 21 -11.96 3.72 -0.25
CA ALA A 21 -12.44 3.99 -1.62
C ALA A 21 -11.67 5.14 -2.26
N ALA A 22 -11.53 6.27 -1.55
CA ALA A 22 -10.79 7.44 -2.03
C ALA A 22 -9.29 7.16 -2.22
N VAL A 23 -8.68 6.36 -1.33
CA VAL A 23 -7.30 5.91 -1.46
C VAL A 23 -7.10 5.09 -2.73
N TYR A 24 -8.01 4.16 -3.02
CA TYR A 24 -7.91 3.35 -4.23
C TYR A 24 -8.07 4.18 -5.49
N GLU A 25 -9.02 5.11 -5.52
CA GLU A 25 -9.20 6.05 -6.63
C GLU A 25 -7.95 6.89 -6.85
N GLY A 26 -7.37 7.46 -5.79
CA GLY A 26 -6.11 8.20 -5.88
C GLY A 26 -4.94 7.35 -6.36
N LEU A 27 -4.94 6.04 -6.10
CA LEU A 27 -3.94 5.11 -6.62
C LEU A 27 -4.13 4.83 -8.11
N LEU A 28 -5.38 4.73 -8.58
CA LEU A 28 -5.70 4.59 -10.00
C LEU A 28 -5.32 5.83 -10.81
N ASP A 29 -5.60 7.03 -10.29
CA ASP A 29 -5.25 8.29 -10.94
C ASP A 29 -3.73 8.38 -11.20
N ARG A 30 -2.94 7.91 -10.22
CA ARG A 30 -1.48 7.92 -10.28
C ARG A 30 -0.90 6.70 -11.02
N TRP A 31 -1.75 5.77 -11.45
CA TRP A 31 -1.27 4.52 -12.04
C TRP A 31 -0.58 4.75 -13.38
N ALA A 32 -1.14 5.65 -14.21
CA ALA A 32 -0.55 6.08 -15.46
C ALA A 32 0.70 6.96 -15.24
N ASP A 33 0.70 7.76 -14.18
CA ASP A 33 1.78 8.69 -13.82
C ASP A 33 2.90 8.03 -13.01
N GLY A 34 3.33 6.84 -13.43
CA GLY A 34 4.46 6.13 -12.84
C GLY A 34 4.09 5.13 -11.73
N GLY A 35 2.85 5.10 -11.24
CA GLY A 35 2.39 4.12 -10.25
C GLY A 35 2.56 2.66 -10.72
N ARG A 36 2.32 2.37 -12.00
CA ARG A 36 2.54 1.04 -12.58
C ARG A 36 4.01 0.62 -12.51
N ALA A 37 4.93 1.51 -12.89
CA ALA A 37 6.37 1.24 -12.87
C ALA A 37 6.87 1.10 -11.43
N ALA A 38 6.43 1.98 -10.53
CA ALA A 38 6.74 1.93 -9.11
C ALA A 38 6.24 0.63 -8.46
N SER A 39 5.00 0.20 -8.76
CA SER A 39 4.47 -1.08 -8.27
C SER A 39 5.33 -2.26 -8.72
N GLY A 40 5.84 -2.25 -9.96
CA GLY A 40 6.78 -3.25 -10.44
C GLY A 40 8.11 -3.29 -9.67
N ALA A 41 8.60 -2.11 -9.25
CA ALA A 41 9.80 -1.98 -8.42
C ALA A 41 9.61 -2.48 -6.98
N THR A 42 8.37 -2.63 -6.50
CA THR A 42 8.06 -3.18 -5.15
C THR A 42 8.15 -4.71 -5.04
N ARG A 43 8.74 -5.39 -6.03
CA ARG A 43 8.78 -6.87 -6.03
C ARG A 43 9.55 -7.39 -4.81
N VAL A 44 8.84 -8.11 -3.95
CA VAL A 44 9.38 -8.81 -2.78
C VAL A 44 9.52 -10.31 -3.07
N SER A 45 10.18 -11.05 -2.18
CA SER A 45 10.21 -12.51 -2.28
C SER A 45 8.81 -13.12 -2.16
N ALA A 46 8.63 -14.36 -2.62
CA ALA A 46 7.34 -15.04 -2.55
C ALA A 46 6.84 -15.19 -1.09
N SER A 47 7.73 -15.48 -0.14
CA SER A 47 7.41 -15.59 1.28
C SER A 47 6.98 -14.24 1.87
N GLU A 48 7.67 -13.16 1.53
CA GLU A 48 7.29 -11.80 1.95
C GLU A 48 5.94 -11.38 1.35
N ASN A 49 5.72 -11.63 0.05
CA ASN A 49 4.46 -11.31 -0.59
C ASN A 49 3.30 -12.09 0.05
N SER A 50 3.51 -13.37 0.35
CA SER A 50 2.53 -14.22 1.04
C SER A 50 2.23 -13.68 2.44
N SER A 51 3.27 -13.30 3.19
CA SER A 51 3.11 -12.72 4.53
C SER A 51 2.32 -11.41 4.50
N ILE A 52 2.61 -10.49 3.56
CA ILE A 52 1.90 -9.22 3.40
C ILE A 52 0.45 -9.46 3.02
N ASN A 53 0.22 -10.27 1.99
CA ASN A 53 -1.12 -10.56 1.50
C ASN A 53 -1.97 -11.25 2.57
N ARG A 54 -1.39 -12.19 3.34
CA ARG A 54 -2.08 -12.81 4.46
C ARG A 54 -2.49 -11.79 5.52
N ALA A 55 -1.58 -10.90 5.93
CA ALA A 55 -1.89 -9.89 6.95
C ALA A 55 -3.01 -8.95 6.50
N VAL A 56 -2.91 -8.41 5.28
CA VAL A 56 -3.92 -7.51 4.71
C VAL A 56 -5.28 -8.21 4.60
N ARG A 57 -5.31 -9.43 4.04
CA ARG A 57 -6.56 -10.19 3.91
C ARG A 57 -7.16 -10.52 5.27
N SER A 58 -6.35 -10.96 6.23
CA SER A 58 -6.85 -11.27 7.58
C SER A 58 -7.41 -10.04 8.29
N ALA A 59 -6.84 -8.85 8.07
CA ALA A 59 -7.34 -7.60 8.65
C ALA A 59 -8.63 -7.09 7.98
N LEU A 60 -8.78 -7.27 6.66
CA LEU A 60 -9.95 -6.78 5.91
C LEU A 60 -11.11 -7.79 5.85
N LEU A 61 -10.85 -9.09 6.07
CA LEU A 61 -11.88 -10.13 6.01
C LEU A 61 -13.09 -9.86 6.92
N PRO A 62 -12.94 -9.38 8.17
CA PRO A 62 -14.09 -9.06 9.02
C PRO A 62 -14.93 -7.88 8.51
N ARG A 63 -14.41 -7.10 7.56
CA ARG A 63 -15.00 -5.86 7.04
C ARG A 63 -15.61 -6.02 5.64
N VAL A 64 -15.74 -7.24 5.13
CA VAL A 64 -16.27 -7.49 3.77
C VAL A 64 -17.60 -6.79 3.55
N ASP A 65 -18.59 -7.02 4.42
CA ASP A 65 -19.93 -6.46 4.25
C ASP A 65 -19.93 -4.93 4.35
N GLU A 66 -19.13 -4.37 5.25
CA GLU A 66 -18.96 -2.92 5.41
C GLU A 66 -18.40 -2.27 4.13
N LEU A 67 -17.34 -2.86 3.56
CA LEU A 67 -16.67 -2.33 2.37
C LEU A 67 -17.55 -2.47 1.13
N GLU A 68 -18.17 -3.63 0.94
CA GLU A 68 -19.07 -3.89 -0.19
C GLU A 68 -20.34 -3.01 -0.15
N ALA A 69 -20.79 -2.61 1.05
CA ALA A 69 -21.90 -1.67 1.20
C ALA A 69 -21.58 -0.25 0.71
N VAL A 70 -20.30 0.17 0.75
CA VAL A 70 -19.86 1.48 0.22
C VAL A 70 -19.69 1.44 -1.28
N ARG A 71 -19.00 0.41 -1.80
CA ARG A 71 -18.82 0.22 -3.25
C ARG A 71 -18.58 -1.25 -3.54
N GLN A 72 -19.32 -1.78 -4.53
CA GLN A 72 -19.10 -3.14 -5.00
C GLN A 72 -17.64 -3.34 -5.43
N GLY A 73 -17.00 -4.39 -4.91
CA GLY A 73 -15.60 -4.72 -5.17
C GLY A 73 -14.59 -4.02 -4.26
N LEU A 74 -15.03 -3.10 -3.38
CA LEU A 74 -14.12 -2.33 -2.53
C LEU A 74 -13.28 -3.20 -1.60
N HIS A 75 -13.79 -4.36 -1.15
CA HIS A 75 -12.98 -5.26 -0.33
C HIS A 75 -11.75 -5.76 -1.11
N SER A 76 -11.94 -6.16 -2.37
CA SER A 76 -10.85 -6.62 -3.24
C SER A 76 -9.90 -5.49 -3.63
N ASP A 77 -10.44 -4.30 -3.92
CA ASP A 77 -9.66 -3.10 -4.21
C ASP A 77 -8.79 -2.69 -3.01
N SER A 78 -9.36 -2.74 -1.80
CA SER A 78 -8.65 -2.41 -0.55
C SER A 78 -7.50 -3.37 -0.28
N ILE A 79 -7.70 -4.68 -0.54
CA ILE A 79 -6.62 -5.67 -0.45
C ILE A 79 -5.48 -5.31 -1.43
N SER A 80 -5.82 -4.92 -2.66
CA SER A 80 -4.83 -4.54 -3.67
C SER A 80 -4.06 -3.29 -3.25
N ALA A 81 -4.77 -2.21 -2.89
CA ALA A 81 -4.18 -0.94 -2.48
C ALA A 81 -3.25 -1.10 -1.28
N CYS A 82 -3.76 -1.70 -0.19
CA CYS A 82 -2.98 -1.91 1.04
C CYS A 82 -1.78 -2.84 0.77
N GLY A 83 -1.95 -3.87 -0.06
CA GLY A 83 -0.88 -4.79 -0.43
C GLY A 83 0.24 -4.11 -1.23
N ILE A 84 -0.08 -3.25 -2.20
CA ILE A 84 0.91 -2.48 -2.97
C ILE A 84 1.68 -1.53 -2.05
N ALA A 85 0.96 -0.76 -1.23
CA ALA A 85 1.58 0.20 -0.31
C ALA A 85 2.45 -0.48 0.76
N ALA A 86 1.99 -1.60 1.32
CA ALA A 86 2.79 -2.39 2.26
C ALA A 86 4.08 -2.94 1.62
N ARG A 87 4.04 -3.38 0.35
CA ARG A 87 5.25 -3.76 -0.38
C ARG A 87 6.19 -2.56 -0.58
N ALA A 88 5.64 -1.38 -0.85
CA ALA A 88 6.43 -0.16 -0.96
C ALA A 88 7.15 0.16 0.35
N VAL A 89 6.45 0.11 1.50
CA VAL A 89 7.04 0.28 2.83
C VAL A 89 8.13 -0.76 3.10
N ARG A 90 7.86 -2.02 2.76
CA ARG A 90 8.83 -3.12 2.93
C ARG A 90 10.10 -2.92 2.10
N LYS A 91 9.97 -2.32 0.91
CA LYS A 91 11.07 -2.07 -0.03
C LYS A 91 11.52 -0.62 -0.05
N ARG A 92 11.19 0.19 0.96
CA ARG A 92 11.44 1.64 0.98
C ARG A 92 12.90 1.99 0.66
N ALA A 93 13.87 1.26 1.21
CA ALA A 93 15.30 1.47 0.95
C ALA A 93 15.73 1.21 -0.52
N ALA A 94 14.98 0.38 -1.25
CA ALA A 94 15.30 -0.02 -2.63
C ALA A 94 14.54 0.80 -3.68
N LEU A 95 13.54 1.59 -3.27
CA LEU A 95 12.76 2.45 -4.16
C LEU A 95 13.44 3.81 -4.30
N THR A 96 13.27 4.42 -5.48
CA THR A 96 13.53 5.86 -5.60
C THR A 96 12.51 6.63 -4.77
N GLU A 97 12.87 7.86 -4.39
CA GLU A 97 11.96 8.72 -3.64
C GLU A 97 10.64 8.93 -4.39
N GLU A 98 10.70 9.13 -5.70
CA GLU A 98 9.51 9.31 -6.54
C GLU A 98 8.63 8.06 -6.56
N GLN A 99 9.22 6.87 -6.70
CA GLN A 99 8.48 5.60 -6.66
C GLN A 99 7.84 5.35 -5.30
N TYR A 100 8.53 5.69 -4.22
CA TYR A 100 8.00 5.56 -2.87
C TYR A 100 6.83 6.52 -2.65
N ARG A 101 7.03 7.79 -3.04
CA ARG A 101 6.04 8.86 -2.88
C ARG A 101 4.79 8.59 -3.69
N VAL A 102 4.89 8.20 -4.96
CA VAL A 102 3.71 7.98 -5.82
C VAL A 102 2.81 6.85 -5.27
N LEU A 103 3.40 5.82 -4.66
CA LEU A 103 2.66 4.69 -4.10
C LEU A 103 2.02 4.98 -2.74
N LEU A 104 2.63 5.84 -1.93
CA LEU A 104 2.10 6.19 -0.60
C LEU A 104 1.30 7.49 -0.57
N ALA A 105 1.41 8.34 -1.59
CA ALA A 105 0.71 9.62 -1.65
C ALA A 105 -0.80 9.53 -1.36
N PRO A 106 -1.56 8.55 -1.88
CA PRO A 106 -2.98 8.42 -1.55
C PRO A 106 -3.22 8.16 -0.05
N PHE A 107 -2.36 7.40 0.62
CA PHE A 107 -2.45 7.10 2.05
C PHE A 107 -2.02 8.29 2.90
N VAL A 108 -0.95 8.98 2.51
CA VAL A 108 -0.49 10.20 3.19
C VAL A 108 -1.54 11.32 3.08
N ALA A 109 -2.21 11.44 1.92
CA ALA A 109 -3.25 12.45 1.71
C ALA A 109 -4.46 12.29 2.65
N VAL A 110 -4.70 11.07 3.15
CA VAL A 110 -5.77 10.79 4.12
C VAL A 110 -5.27 10.77 5.57
N GLY A 111 -4.04 11.23 5.81
CA GLY A 111 -3.44 11.39 7.13
C GLY A 111 -2.74 10.16 7.68
N LEU A 112 -2.44 9.15 6.85
CA LEU A 112 -1.65 8.01 7.30
C LEU A 112 -0.16 8.38 7.35
N ASP A 113 0.50 8.05 8.45
CA ASP A 113 1.94 8.23 8.57
C ASP A 113 2.67 7.17 7.73
N ALA A 114 3.31 7.63 6.66
CA ALA A 114 4.21 6.80 5.88
C ALA A 114 5.59 6.76 6.56
N PRO A 115 6.16 5.57 6.82
CA PRO A 115 7.53 5.48 7.33
C PRO A 115 8.49 6.24 6.42
N GLU A 116 9.45 6.96 7.00
CA GLU A 116 10.47 7.62 6.19
C GLU A 116 11.24 6.58 5.37
N ARG A 117 11.58 6.95 4.14
CA ARG A 117 12.46 6.13 3.32
C ARG A 117 13.81 6.07 4.01
N ASP A 118 14.29 4.87 4.35
CA ASP A 118 15.67 4.70 4.79
C ASP A 118 16.59 5.32 3.71
N GLY A 119 17.58 6.12 4.11
CA GLY A 119 18.36 7.05 3.27
C GLY A 119 18.90 6.50 1.92
N PRO A 120 19.41 7.37 1.05
CA PRO A 120 19.47 7.13 -0.40
C PRO A 120 20.17 5.80 -0.77
N ALA A 121 19.59 5.10 -1.75
CA ALA A 121 20.27 4.02 -2.44
C ALA A 121 21.57 4.60 -3.03
N PRO A 122 22.75 4.11 -2.63
CA PRO A 122 24.00 4.57 -3.23
C PRO A 122 24.06 4.10 -4.69
N GLY A 123 24.07 5.07 -5.62
CA GLY A 123 24.70 4.97 -6.94
C GLY A 123 24.08 4.01 -7.95
N GLY A 124 23.47 4.57 -8.99
CA GLY A 124 23.40 3.96 -10.32
C GLY A 124 23.86 4.97 -11.34
N SER A 125 25.19 5.08 -11.50
CA SER A 125 25.84 5.75 -12.64
C SER A 125 25.69 4.92 -13.91
#